data_AF-A0A4Z0H1G3-F1
#
_entry.id   AF-A0A4Z0H1G3-F1
#
_cell.length_a   1.000
_cell.length_b   1.000
_cell.length_c   1.000
_cell.angle_alpha   90.00
_cell.angle_beta   90.00
_cell.angle_gamma   90.00
#
_symmetry.space_group_name_H-M   'P 1'
#
loop_
_entity.id
_entity.type
_entity.pdbx_description
1 polymer ?
#
loop_
_entity_poly.entity_id
_entity_poly.type
_entity_poly.pdbx_seq_one_letter_code
_entity_poly.pdbx_strand_id
1 'polypeptide(L)'
;MKKYNKLVRDKIPDIMGALGKTFNTRTLGDREYVESLRQKLQEESAEYLKTDNDQDALMELADMLEVIHALAYTHHATFEELEHIRQHKKRERGAFLNRTYLMDVEDEKNA
;
A
#
# COMPACT_ATOMS: atom_id res chain seq x y z
N MET A 1 3.50 -14.59 -24.64
CA MET A 1 2.72 -13.82 -23.66
C MET A 1 3.66 -13.24 -22.61
N LYS A 2 3.51 -11.96 -22.24
CA LYS A 2 4.25 -11.36 -21.13
C LYS A 2 3.72 -11.94 -19.80
N LYS A 3 4.63 -12.39 -18.92
CA LYS A 3 4.27 -12.86 -17.57
C LYS A 3 4.38 -11.69 -16.59
N TYR A 4 3.31 -11.46 -15.84
CA TYR A 4 3.25 -10.38 -14.84
C TYR A 4 3.33 -10.91 -13.41
N ASN A 5 2.69 -12.04 -13.11
CA ASN A 5 2.70 -12.68 -11.79
C ASN A 5 2.47 -11.70 -10.62
N LYS A 6 1.41 -10.90 -10.72
CA LYS A 6 1.03 -9.90 -9.71
C LYS A 6 -0.43 -10.00 -9.32
N LEU A 7 -0.72 -9.55 -8.10
CA LEU A 7 -2.08 -9.34 -7.64
C LEU A 7 -2.70 -8.15 -8.40
N VAL A 8 -3.96 -8.29 -8.81
CA VAL A 8 -4.73 -7.25 -9.50
C VAL A 8 -6.07 -7.06 -8.80
N ARG A 9 -6.67 -5.88 -8.96
CA ARG A 9 -8.04 -5.61 -8.46
C ARG A 9 -9.05 -6.52 -9.16
N ASP A 10 -10.15 -6.83 -8.46
CA ASP A 10 -11.12 -7.86 -8.87
C ASP A 10 -11.75 -7.64 -10.24
N LYS A 11 -11.89 -6.37 -10.67
CA LYS A 11 -12.48 -6.02 -11.99
C LYS A 11 -11.49 -6.04 -13.15
N ILE A 12 -10.20 -6.23 -12.88
CA ILE A 12 -9.18 -6.24 -13.95
C ILE A 12 -9.39 -7.38 -14.95
N PRO A 13 -9.72 -8.62 -14.56
CA PRO A 13 -10.08 -9.68 -15.51
C PRO A 13 -11.22 -9.28 -16.46
N ASP A 14 -12.29 -8.68 -15.93
CA ASP A 14 -13.45 -8.26 -16.73
C ASP A 14 -13.07 -7.16 -17.73
N ILE A 15 -12.29 -6.17 -17.27
CA ILE A 15 -11.76 -5.10 -18.13
C ILE A 15 -10.89 -5.69 -19.25
N MET A 16 -10.02 -6.66 -18.94
CA MET A 16 -9.18 -7.31 -19.96
C MET A 16 -10.00 -8.12 -20.96
N GLY A 17 -11.07 -8.78 -20.50
CA GLY A 17 -12.01 -9.51 -21.34
C GLY A 17 -12.77 -8.57 -22.29
N ALA A 18 -13.24 -7.44 -21.80
CA ALA A 18 -13.90 -6.40 -22.60
C ALA A 18 -12.96 -5.79 -23.66
N LEU A 19 -11.64 -5.75 -23.39
CA LEU A 19 -10.61 -5.34 -24.35
C LEU A 19 -10.22 -6.46 -25.34
N GLY A 20 -10.88 -7.62 -25.30
CA GLY A 20 -10.60 -8.75 -26.18
C GLY A 20 -9.24 -9.42 -25.95
N LYS A 21 -8.62 -9.19 -24.79
CA LYS A 21 -7.30 -9.77 -24.48
C LYS A 21 -7.44 -11.20 -23.97
N THR A 22 -6.54 -12.08 -24.41
CA THR A 22 -6.39 -13.42 -23.82
C THR A 22 -5.49 -13.34 -22.59
N PHE A 23 -5.98 -13.85 -21.45
CA PHE A 23 -5.24 -13.86 -20.17
C PHE A 23 -5.55 -15.14 -19.38
N ASN A 24 -4.73 -15.41 -18.36
CA ASN A 24 -4.95 -16.49 -17.39
C ASN A 24 -4.91 -15.90 -15.98
N THR A 25 -5.84 -16.31 -15.12
CA THR A 25 -5.93 -15.90 -13.72
C THR A 25 -6.22 -17.11 -12.85
N ARG A 26 -5.94 -17.00 -11.55
CA ARG A 26 -6.40 -17.94 -10.52
C ARG A 26 -6.60 -17.20 -9.21
N THR A 27 -7.44 -17.74 -8.35
CA THR A 27 -7.60 -17.27 -6.98
C THR A 27 -6.41 -17.72 -6.14
N LEU A 28 -5.90 -16.85 -5.27
CA LEU A 28 -4.81 -17.15 -4.34
C LEU A 28 -5.39 -17.78 -3.06
N GLY A 29 -4.62 -18.65 -2.41
CA GLY A 29 -4.93 -19.08 -1.04
C GLY A 29 -4.45 -18.07 0.00
N ASP A 30 -4.94 -18.16 1.24
CA ASP A 30 -4.73 -17.14 2.29
C ASP A 30 -3.27 -16.70 2.46
N ARG A 31 -2.35 -17.66 2.61
CA ARG A 31 -0.92 -17.35 2.79
C ARG A 31 -0.34 -16.61 1.59
N GLU A 32 -0.63 -17.11 0.40
CA GLU A 32 -0.13 -16.53 -0.85
C GLU A 32 -0.74 -15.15 -1.10
N TYR A 33 -2.00 -14.95 -0.72
CA TYR A 33 -2.67 -13.66 -0.78
C TYR A 33 -1.98 -12.62 0.11
N VAL A 34 -1.66 -12.96 1.36
CA VAL A 34 -0.92 -12.06 2.27
C VAL A 34 0.46 -11.72 1.72
N GLU A 35 1.20 -12.72 1.21
CA GLU A 35 2.51 -12.51 0.58
C GLU A 35 2.38 -11.59 -0.66
N SER A 36 1.35 -11.80 -1.49
CA SER A 36 1.09 -11.02 -2.69
C SER A 36 0.65 -9.58 -2.38
N LEU A 37 -0.12 -9.34 -1.31
CA LEU A 37 -0.45 -7.99 -0.84
C LEU A 37 0.79 -7.20 -0.40
N ARG A 38 1.74 -7.85 0.29
CA ARG A 38 3.00 -7.22 0.68
C ARG A 38 3.85 -6.86 -0.53
N GLN A 39 3.93 -7.75 -1.51
CA GLN A 39 4.57 -7.47 -2.79
C GLN A 39 3.86 -6.33 -3.53
N LYS A 40 2.54 -6.31 -3.50
CA LYS A 40 1.74 -5.26 -4.15
C LYS A 40 2.00 -3.90 -3.51
N LEU A 41 2.08 -3.81 -2.18
CA LEU A 41 2.45 -2.57 -1.49
C LEU A 41 3.83 -2.05 -1.94
N GLN A 42 4.80 -2.94 -2.11
CA GLN A 42 6.13 -2.59 -2.62
C GLN A 42 6.09 -2.12 -4.09
N GLU A 43 5.27 -2.77 -4.93
CA GLU A 43 5.03 -2.35 -6.32
C GLU A 43 4.50 -0.91 -6.37
N GLU A 44 3.38 -0.62 -5.70
CA GLU A 44 2.74 0.70 -5.79
C GLU A 44 3.61 1.80 -5.13
N SER A 45 4.33 1.46 -4.06
CA SER A 45 5.31 2.38 -3.45
C SER A 45 6.45 2.71 -4.43
N ALA A 46 6.93 1.72 -5.18
CA ALA A 46 7.98 1.92 -6.18
C ALA A 46 7.46 2.66 -7.41
N GLU A 47 6.18 2.54 -7.76
CA GLU A 47 5.52 3.31 -8.82
C GLU A 47 5.36 4.78 -8.37
N TYR A 48 4.85 5.04 -7.16
CA TYR A 48 4.78 6.39 -6.57
C TYR A 48 6.13 7.11 -6.57
N LEU A 49 7.21 6.42 -6.19
CA LEU A 49 8.56 7.00 -6.16
C LEU A 49 9.13 7.33 -7.56
N LYS A 50 8.52 6.82 -8.64
CA LYS A 50 8.94 7.05 -10.03
C LYS A 50 8.06 8.08 -10.77
N THR A 51 6.96 8.53 -10.17
CA THR A 51 6.08 9.50 -10.83
C THR A 51 6.74 10.89 -10.88
N ASP A 52 6.69 11.54 -12.04
CA ASP A 52 7.22 12.90 -12.24
C ASP A 52 6.14 13.99 -12.16
N ASN A 53 4.89 13.63 -11.83
CA ASN A 53 3.78 14.57 -11.72
C ASN A 53 2.77 14.21 -10.63
N ASP A 54 2.08 15.22 -10.12
CA ASP A 54 1.15 15.11 -8.97
C ASP A 54 -0.07 14.22 -9.25
N GLN A 55 -0.54 14.17 -10.49
CA GLN A 55 -1.73 13.40 -10.84
C GLN A 55 -1.45 11.90 -10.77
N ASP A 56 -0.35 11.47 -11.37
CA ASP A 56 0.09 10.07 -11.30
C ASP A 56 0.45 9.70 -9.87
N ALA A 57 1.17 10.58 -9.15
CA ALA A 57 1.49 10.36 -7.74
C ALA A 57 0.23 10.13 -6.89
N LEU A 58 -0.86 10.86 -7.16
CA LEU A 58 -2.13 10.70 -6.46
C LEU A 58 -2.82 9.36 -6.79
N MET A 59 -2.70 8.86 -8.02
CA MET A 59 -3.21 7.54 -8.41
C MET A 59 -2.47 6.43 -7.65
N GLU A 60 -1.14 6.49 -7.58
CA GLU A 60 -0.34 5.48 -6.86
C GLU A 60 -0.59 5.54 -5.34
N LEU A 61 -0.81 6.73 -4.77
CA LEU A 61 -1.25 6.88 -3.38
C LEU A 61 -2.62 6.21 -3.13
N ALA A 62 -3.56 6.30 -4.08
CA ALA A 62 -4.86 5.65 -3.99
C ALA A 62 -4.76 4.12 -4.11
N ASP A 63 -3.85 3.62 -4.96
CA ASP A 63 -3.57 2.18 -5.04
C ASP A 63 -2.90 1.65 -3.76
N MET A 64 -1.95 2.38 -3.17
CA MET A 64 -1.42 2.05 -1.84
C MET A 64 -2.50 2.05 -0.76
N LEU A 65 -3.45 2.98 -0.80
CA LEU A 65 -4.56 3.01 0.15
C LEU A 65 -5.42 1.74 0.04
N GLU A 66 -5.76 1.29 -1.16
CA GLU A 66 -6.49 0.03 -1.37
C GLU A 66 -5.74 -1.17 -0.79
N VAL A 67 -4.42 -1.23 -1.00
CA VAL A 67 -3.58 -2.31 -0.44
C VAL A 67 -3.55 -2.25 1.09
N ILE A 68 -3.51 -1.06 1.69
CA ILE A 68 -3.59 -0.87 3.14
C ILE A 68 -4.93 -1.34 3.70
N HIS A 69 -6.04 -1.04 3.01
CA HIS A 69 -7.37 -1.57 3.37
C HIS A 69 -7.37 -3.10 3.39
N ALA A 70 -6.88 -3.73 2.32
CA ALA A 70 -6.81 -5.19 2.23
C ALA A 70 -5.90 -5.80 3.31
N LEU A 71 -4.74 -5.21 3.57
CA LEU A 71 -3.82 -5.65 4.61
C LEU A 71 -4.42 -5.54 6.02
N ALA A 72 -5.20 -4.50 6.31
CA ALA A 72 -5.89 -4.38 7.60
C ALA A 72 -6.77 -5.61 7.89
N TYR A 73 -7.53 -6.08 6.89
CA TYR A 73 -8.35 -7.28 7.01
C TYR A 73 -7.53 -8.56 7.24
N THR A 74 -6.32 -8.65 6.68
CA THR A 74 -5.42 -9.78 6.97
C THR A 74 -4.93 -9.81 8.42
N HIS A 75 -5.03 -8.67 9.11
CA HIS A 75 -4.74 -8.52 10.55
C HIS A 75 -6.00 -8.62 11.42
N HIS A 76 -7.11 -9.09 10.85
CA HIS A 76 -8.42 -9.16 11.53
C HIS A 76 -8.91 -7.81 12.05
N ALA A 77 -8.52 -6.72 11.37
CA ALA A 77 -8.93 -5.37 11.68
C ALA A 77 -9.69 -4.76 10.50
N THR A 78 -10.60 -3.87 10.82
CA THR A 78 -11.27 -2.98 9.88
C THR A 78 -10.38 -1.79 9.55
N PHE A 79 -10.71 -1.07 8.48
CA PHE A 79 -10.01 0.17 8.17
C PHE A 79 -10.29 1.25 9.22
N GLU A 80 -11.48 1.26 9.80
CA GLU A 80 -11.89 2.17 10.87
C GLU A 80 -11.00 1.98 12.11
N GLU A 81 -10.71 0.73 12.50
CA GLU A 81 -9.79 0.43 13.60
C GLU A 81 -8.36 0.91 13.30
N LEU A 82 -7.88 0.70 12.07
CA LEU A 82 -6.58 1.21 11.63
C LEU A 82 -6.52 2.75 11.69
N GLU A 83 -7.58 3.41 11.25
CA GLU A 83 -7.72 4.86 11.29
C GLU A 83 -7.76 5.39 12.73
N HIS A 84 -8.45 4.69 13.64
CA HIS A 84 -8.41 5.00 15.07
C HIS A 84 -6.99 4.94 15.65
N ILE A 85 -6.21 3.91 15.29
CA ILE A 85 -4.81 3.78 15.68
C ILE A 85 -3.98 4.94 15.11
N ARG A 86 -4.18 5.30 13.84
CA ARG A 86 -3.48 6.42 13.19
C ARG A 86 -3.79 7.74 13.88
N GLN A 87 -5.05 8.00 14.20
CA GLN A 87 -5.49 9.21 14.90
C GLN A 87 -4.96 9.29 16.33
N HIS A 88 -4.90 8.16 17.04
CA HIS A 88 -4.25 8.09 18.36
C HIS A 88 -2.77 8.46 18.26
N LYS A 89 -2.02 7.86 17.33
CA LYS A 89 -0.61 8.21 17.08
C LYS A 89 -0.45 9.68 16.70
N LYS A 90 -1.37 10.24 15.91
CA LYS A 90 -1.38 11.65 15.52
C LYS A 90 -1.56 12.58 16.73
N ARG A 91 -2.42 12.22 17.69
CA ARG A 91 -2.59 13.00 18.94
C ARG A 91 -1.36 12.93 19.83
N GLU A 92 -0.80 11.73 20.01
CA GLU A 92 0.34 11.50 20.91
C GLU A 92 1.67 12.02 20.36
N ARG A 93 1.89 11.90 19.04
CA ARG A 93 3.20 12.11 18.39
C ARG A 93 3.20 13.20 17.33
N GLY A 94 2.05 13.81 17.07
CA GLY A 94 1.86 14.75 15.97
C GLY A 94 1.78 14.08 14.59
N ALA A 95 1.85 14.90 13.56
CA ALA A 95 1.89 14.50 12.15
C ALA A 95 3.08 15.15 11.46
N PHE A 96 3.34 14.80 10.21
CA PHE A 96 4.43 15.37 9.40
C PHE A 96 4.21 16.83 8.96
N LEU A 97 3.29 17.58 9.60
CA LEU A 97 2.93 18.95 9.23
C LEU A 97 4.08 19.95 9.45
N ASN A 98 4.91 19.73 10.47
CA ASN A 98 6.05 20.59 10.80
C ASN A 98 7.28 20.33 9.92
N ARG A 99 7.26 19.29 9.06
CA ARG A 99 8.39 18.91 8.17
C ARG A 99 9.72 18.71 8.92
N THR A 100 9.64 18.26 10.17
CA THR A 100 10.82 18.04 11.02
C THR A 100 11.61 16.83 10.52
N TYR A 101 12.89 17.03 10.24
CA TYR A 101 13.86 15.97 9.92
C TYR A 101 14.87 15.89 11.07
N LEU A 102 14.97 14.71 11.70
CA LEU A 102 15.89 14.48 12.81
C LEU A 102 17.29 14.20 12.24
N MET A 103 18.28 15.02 12.61
CA MET A 103 19.66 14.90 12.12
C MET A 103 20.49 13.94 12.99
N ASP A 104 20.40 14.08 14.30
CA ASP A 104 21.15 13.29 15.28
C ASP A 104 20.43 13.33 16.64
N VAL A 105 20.81 12.40 17.52
CA VAL A 105 20.43 12.35 18.93
C VAL A 105 21.70 11.98 19.68
N GLU A 106 22.08 12.79 20.68
CA GLU A 106 23.08 12.39 21.66
C GLU A 106 22.38 11.79 22.88
N ASP A 107 22.75 10.57 23.26
CA ASP A 107 22.32 10.02 24.54
C ASP A 107 23.00 10.80 25.68
N GLU A 108 22.28 11.10 26.76
CA GLU A 108 22.89 11.69 27.96
C GLU A 108 24.01 10.77 28.43
N LYS A 109 25.25 11.28 28.42
CA LYS A 109 26.35 10.64 29.14
C LYS A 109 25.97 10.66 30.62
N ASN A 110 25.52 9.52 31.14
CA ASN A 110 25.43 9.30 32.58
C ASN A 110 26.80 9.64 33.19
N ALA A 111 26.86 10.74 33.95
CA ALA A 111 28.01 11.12 34.75
C ALA A 111 28.06 10.30 36.05
#